data_AF-A0A0T7SBK8-F1
#
_entry.id   AF-A0A0T7SBK8-F1
#
_cell.length_a   1.000
_cell.length_b   1.000
_cell.length_c   1.000
_cell.angle_alpha   90.00
_cell.angle_beta   90.00
_cell.angle_gamma   90.00
#
_symmetry.space_group_name_H-M   'P 1'
#
loop_
_entity.id
_entity.type
_entity.pdbx_description
1 polymer ?
#
loop_
_entity_poly.entity_id
_entity_poly.type
_entity_poly.pdbx_seq_one_letter_code
_entity_poly.pdbx_strand_id
1 'polypeptide(L)'
;MTKKERCFKCQRPITREYVLSKKGYSLKNDWEYWTEKEENKGKYICNSCLLDLYYNDKGQYLQEVKNEKRRRVFRVYIYSKIIS
;
A
#
# COMPACT_ATOMS: atom_id res chain seq x y z
N MET A 1 15.18 0.59 11.61
CA MET A 1 14.06 0.61 12.57
C MET A 1 12.81 0.06 11.89
N THR A 2 12.02 -0.75 12.58
CA THR A 2 10.81 -1.38 12.02
C THR A 2 9.62 -1.10 12.92
N LYS A 3 8.47 -0.75 12.35
CA LYS A 3 7.20 -0.59 13.09
C LYS A 3 6.25 -1.73 12.73
N LYS A 4 5.61 -2.32 13.72
CA LYS A 4 4.59 -3.37 13.52
C LYS A 4 3.22 -2.73 13.46
N GLU A 5 2.50 -3.01 12.39
CA GLU A 5 1.11 -2.57 12.16
C GLU A 5 0.24 -3.77 11.82
N ARG A 6 -1.09 -3.60 11.73
CA ARG A 6 -2.00 -4.65 11.27
C ARG A 6 -2.65 -4.27 9.94
N CYS A 7 -2.81 -5.24 9.06
CA CYS A 7 -3.54 -5.05 7.82
C CYS A 7 -5.03 -4.85 8.11
N PHE A 8 -5.62 -3.75 7.63
CA PHE A 8 -7.05 -3.51 7.85
C PHE A 8 -7.96 -4.54 7.14
N LYS A 9 -7.50 -5.15 6.03
CA LYS A 9 -8.27 -6.14 5.25
C LYS A 9 -8.20 -7.55 5.82
N CYS A 10 -7.00 -8.05 6.17
CA CYS A 10 -6.80 -9.44 6.60
C CYS A 10 -6.25 -9.61 8.02
N GLN A 11 -6.05 -8.53 8.77
CA GLN A 11 -5.52 -8.51 10.15
C GLN A 11 -4.11 -9.08 10.34
N ARG A 12 -3.44 -9.54 9.27
CA ARG A 12 -2.05 -10.00 9.31
C ARG A 12 -1.10 -8.88 9.74
N PRO A 13 -0.03 -9.20 10.49
CA PRO A 13 0.97 -8.22 10.88
C PRO A 13 1.72 -7.69 9.64
N ILE A 14 2.01 -6.39 9.65
CA ILE A 14 2.79 -5.67 8.64
C ILE A 14 4.02 -5.11 9.33
N THR A 15 5.19 -5.34 8.74
CA THR A 15 6.43 -4.70 9.17
C THR A 15 6.72 -3.52 8.26
N ARG A 16 6.58 -2.30 8.78
CA ARG A 16 6.97 -1.08 8.07
C ARG A 16 8.45 -0.82 8.25
N GLU A 17 9.17 -0.81 7.13
CA GLU A 17 10.61 -0.53 7.09
C GLU A 17 10.85 0.98 7.10
N TYR A 18 11.78 1.42 7.94
CA TYR A 18 12.28 2.79 7.93
C TYR A 18 13.35 2.97 6.84
N VAL A 19 13.14 3.93 5.95
CA VAL A 19 14.05 4.28 4.86
C VAL A 19 14.89 5.47 5.30
N LEU A 20 16.16 5.22 5.63
CA LEU A 20 17.10 6.23 6.14
C LEU A 20 17.26 7.43 5.20
N SER A 21 17.42 7.18 3.89
CA SER A 21 17.59 8.23 2.88
C SER A 21 16.39 9.18 2.79
N LYS A 22 15.19 8.71 3.14
CA LYS A 22 13.96 9.50 3.15
C LYS A 22 13.58 10.00 4.54
N LYS A 23 14.38 9.68 5.57
CA LYS A 23 14.09 9.95 6.99
C LYS A 23 12.64 9.61 7.38
N GLY A 24 12.10 8.50 6.86
CA GLY A 24 10.70 8.13 7.06
C GLY A 24 10.41 6.66 6.79
N TYR A 25 9.24 6.20 7.22
CA TYR A 25 8.77 4.84 6.94
C TYR A 25 8.33 4.68 5.49
N SER A 26 8.52 3.48 4.93
CA SER A 26 7.97 3.14 3.63
C SER A 26 6.46 3.38 3.61
N LEU A 27 6.01 4.02 2.54
CA LEU A 27 4.61 4.37 2.29
C LEU A 27 3.88 3.28 1.51
N LYS A 28 4.57 2.21 1.07
CA LYS A 28 3.97 1.17 0.21
C LYS A 28 2.79 0.45 0.88
N ASN A 29 2.82 0.33 2.21
CA ASN A 29 1.77 -0.31 3.00
C ASN A 29 0.79 0.70 3.59
N ASP A 30 0.93 1.99 3.27
CA ASP A 30 0.05 3.05 3.71
C ASP A 30 -1.12 3.20 2.73
N TRP A 31 -2.36 3.02 3.20
CA TRP A 31 -3.51 3.04 2.31
C TRP A 31 -3.86 4.46 1.86
N GLU A 32 -3.69 5.44 2.74
CA GLU A 32 -3.84 6.86 2.43
C GLU A 32 -2.93 7.28 1.27
N TYR A 33 -1.69 6.78 1.24
CA TYR A 33 -0.74 7.07 0.17
C TYR A 33 -1.25 6.67 -1.22
N TRP A 34 -2.02 5.59 -1.30
CA TRP A 34 -2.55 5.09 -2.57
C TRP A 34 -3.87 5.77 -2.96
N THR A 35 -4.78 5.95 -2.00
CA THR A 35 -6.11 6.51 -2.28
C THR A 35 -6.14 8.03 -2.26
N GLU A 36 -5.18 8.67 -1.60
CA GLU A 36 -5.13 10.12 -1.35
C GLU A 36 -6.40 10.62 -0.64
N LYS A 37 -6.91 9.83 0.32
CA LYS A 37 -8.11 10.15 1.11
C LYS A 37 -7.77 10.18 2.60
N GLU A 38 -8.09 11.28 3.27
CA GLU A 38 -7.82 11.46 4.71
C GLU A 38 -8.53 10.39 5.57
N GLU A 39 -9.69 9.89 5.14
CA GLU A 39 -10.42 8.80 5.82
C GLU A 39 -9.66 7.47 5.89
N ASN A 40 -8.60 7.32 5.08
CA ASN A 40 -7.73 6.16 5.04
C ASN A 40 -6.44 6.34 5.83
N LYS A 41 -6.28 7.49 6.49
CA LYS A 41 -5.13 7.75 7.36
C LYS A 41 -5.03 6.73 8.49
N GLY A 42 -3.83 6.20 8.68
CA GLY A 42 -3.58 5.15 9.66
C GLY A 42 -4.11 3.76 9.27
N LYS A 43 -4.72 3.60 8.09
CA LYS A 43 -5.06 2.27 7.56
C LYS A 43 -3.86 1.70 6.83
N TYR A 44 -3.41 0.52 7.26
CA TYR A 44 -2.29 -0.17 6.65
C TYR A 44 -2.74 -1.42 5.91
N ILE A 45 -2.13 -1.69 4.76
CA ILE A 45 -2.46 -2.84 3.92
C ILE A 45 -1.20 -3.65 3.58
N CYS A 46 -1.27 -4.98 3.76
CA CYS A 46 -0.15 -5.87 3.52
C CYS A 46 0.04 -6.12 2.01
N ASN A 47 1.23 -6.57 1.62
CA ASN A 47 1.54 -6.83 0.22
C ASN A 47 0.59 -7.85 -0.42
N SER A 48 0.26 -8.93 0.28
CA SER A 48 -0.69 -9.94 -0.23
C SER A 48 -2.06 -9.33 -0.56
N CYS A 49 -2.56 -8.42 0.27
CA CYS A 49 -3.84 -7.74 0.02
C CYS A 49 -3.73 -6.70 -1.09
N LEU A 50 -2.58 -6.05 -1.25
CA LEU A 50 -2.33 -5.15 -2.39
C LEU A 50 -2.27 -5.90 -3.72
N LEU A 51 -1.66 -7.09 -3.74
CA LEU A 51 -1.61 -7.96 -4.91
C LEU A 51 -3.00 -8.50 -5.26
N ASP A 52 -3.73 -8.99 -4.26
CA ASP A 52 -5.12 -9.44 -4.42
C ASP A 52 -6.01 -8.32 -4.99
N LEU A 53 -5.88 -7.11 -4.44
CA LEU A 53 -6.60 -5.94 -4.95
C LEU A 53 -6.26 -5.64 -6.42
N TYR A 54 -4.99 -5.80 -6.84
CA TYR A 54 -4.58 -5.50 -8.21
C TYR A 54 -5.00 -6.57 -9.22
N TYR A 55 -4.86 -7.85 -8.87
CA TYR A 55 -5.07 -8.97 -9.77
C TYR A 55 -6.51 -9.52 -9.74
N ASN A 56 -7.11 -9.59 -8.56
CA ASN A 56 -8.41 -10.25 -8.36
C ASN A 56 -9.55 -9.25 -8.19
N ASP A 57 -9.31 -8.09 -7.59
CA ASP A 57 -10.33 -7.05 -7.35
C ASP A 57 -10.03 -5.71 -8.04
N LYS A 58 -9.86 -5.80 -9.36
CA LYS A 58 -9.52 -4.65 -10.20
C LYS A 58 -10.60 -3.55 -10.16
N GLY A 59 -11.86 -3.92 -9.90
CA GLY A 59 -12.96 -2.97 -9.73
C GLY A 59 -12.74 -2.07 -8.52
N GLN A 60 -12.53 -2.67 -7.35
CA GLN A 60 -12.23 -1.94 -6.11
C GLN A 60 -10.94 -1.13 -6.25
N TYR A 61 -9.90 -1.69 -6.86
CA TYR A 61 -8.65 -0.98 -7.14
C TYR A 61 -8.88 0.34 -7.91
N LEU A 62 -9.67 0.29 -9.00
CA LEU A 62 -9.93 1.47 -9.83
C LEU A 62 -10.81 2.50 -9.10
N GLN A 63 -11.72 2.06 -8.24
CA GLN A 63 -12.59 2.94 -7.46
C GLN A 63 -11.82 3.66 -6.33
N GLU A 64 -10.91 2.96 -5.66
CA GLU A 64 -10.18 3.50 -4.51
C GLU A 64 -8.94 4.29 -4.93
N VAL A 65 -8.12 3.74 -5.84
CA VAL A 65 -6.91 4.39 -6.35
C VAL A 65 -7.27 5.21 -7.59
N LYS A 66 -7.90 6.36 -7.40
CA LYS A 66 -8.42 7.18 -8.52
C LYS A 66 -7.34 7.90 -9.32
N ASN A 67 -6.27 8.34 -8.64
CA ASN A 67 -5.21 9.14 -9.25
C ASN A 67 -4.35 8.30 -10.22
N GLU A 68 -4.23 8.75 -11.47
CA GLU A 68 -3.48 8.03 -12.51
C GLU A 68 -1.99 7.90 -12.19
N LYS A 69 -1.36 8.94 -11.61
CA LYS A 69 0.04 8.89 -11.17
C LYS A 69 0.21 7.81 -10.09
N ARG A 70 -0.74 7.70 -9.15
CA ARG A 70 -0.72 6.63 -8.14
C ARG A 70 -0.88 5.26 -8.75
N ARG A 71 -1.78 5.09 -9.71
CA ARG A 71 -1.93 3.83 -10.44
C ARG A 71 -0.65 3.42 -11.14
N ARG A 72 0.05 4.37 -11.78
CA ARG A 72 1.34 4.12 -12.43
C ARG A 72 2.40 3.68 -11.42
N VAL A 73 2.54 4.38 -10.30
CA VAL A 73 3.49 4.01 -9.23
C VAL A 73 3.16 2.64 -8.66
N PHE A 74 1.88 2.37 -8.37
CA PHE A 74 1.41 1.08 -7.86
C PHE A 74 1.79 -0.07 -8.79
N ARG A 75 1.54 0.13 -10.09
CA ARG A 75 1.90 -0.83 -11.15
C ARG A 75 3.40 -1.09 -11.18
N VAL A 76 4.22 -0.04 -11.14
CA VAL A 76 5.69 -0.17 -11.08
C VAL A 76 6.10 -0.96 -9.84
N TYR A 77 5.49 -0.69 -8.68
CA TYR A 77 5.83 -1.39 -7.44
C TYR A 77 5.52 -2.89 -7.51
N ILE A 78 4.44 -3.28 -8.18
CA ILE A 78 4.12 -4.71 -8.43
C ILE A 78 5.13 -5.33 -9.38
N TYR A 79 5.36 -4.74 -10.56
CA TYR A 79 6.26 -5.33 -11.56
C TYR A 79 7.72 -5.37 -11.10
N SER A 80 8.15 -4.39 -10.30
CA SER A 80 9.49 -4.37 -9.68
C SER A 80 9.59 -5.21 -8.40
N LYS A 81 8.55 -5.98 -8.04
CA LYS A 81 8.48 -6.84 -6.83
C LYS A 81 8.71 -6.12 -5.50
N ILE A 82 8.51 -4.79 -5.46
CA ILE A 82 8.53 -3.99 -4.23
C ILE A 82 7.33 -4.36 -3.34
N ILE A 83 6.19 -4.60 -3.99
CA ILE A 83 5.02 -5.28 -3.43
C ILE A 83 5.10 -6.72 -3.93
N SER A 84 5.54 -7.63 -3.05
CA SER A 84 5.62 -9.08 -3.26
C SER A 84 5.20 -9.85 -2.01
#